data_AF-A0A2W7AEK5-F1
#
_entry.id   AF-A0A2W7AEK5-F1
#
_cell.length_a   1.000
_cell.length_b   1.000
_cell.length_c   1.000
_cell.angle_alpha   90.00
_cell.angle_beta   90.00
_cell.angle_gamma   90.00
#
_symmetry.space_group_name_H-M   'P 1'
#
loop_
_entity.id
_entity.type
_entity.pdbx_description
1 polymer ?
#
loop_
_entity_poly.entity_id
_entity_poly.type
_entity_poly.pdbx_seq_one_letter_code
_entity_poly.pdbx_strand_id
1 'polypeptide(L)' 'MRQAPGTLFRHANLTNARFDGVSLNHTDFSNAQSWKT' A
#
# COMPACT_ATOMS: atom_id res chain seq x y z
N MET A 1 8.46 -5.95 13.70
CA MET A 1 8.37 -5.36 12.34
C MET A 1 7.23 -6.05 11.62
N ARG A 2 6.29 -5.32 11.01
CA ARG A 2 5.20 -5.93 10.22
C ARG A 2 5.58 -5.88 8.75
N GLN A 3 5.68 -7.05 8.11
CA GLN A 3 6.01 -7.17 6.70
C GLN A 3 4.75 -7.61 5.95
N ALA A 4 4.50 -7.03 4.78
CA ALA A 4 3.41 -7.45 3.90
C ALA A 4 3.96 -7.77 2.49
N PRO A 5 4.87 -8.75 2.35
CA PRO A 5 5.50 -9.07 1.08
C PRO A 5 4.46 -9.66 0.11
N GLY A 6 4.45 -9.17 -1.13
CA GLY A 6 3.57 -9.67 -2.19
C GLY A 6 2.12 -9.20 -2.09
N THR A 7 1.86 -8.08 -1.43
CA THR A 7 0.49 -7.53 -1.36
C THR A 7 0.08 -6.91 -2.70
N LEU A 8 -1.17 -7.12 -3.11
CA LEU A 8 -1.72 -6.62 -4.38
C LEU A 8 -2.85 -5.62 -4.07
N PHE A 9 -2.59 -4.32 -4.27
CA PHE A 9 -3.56 -3.23 -4.07
C PHE A 9 -4.01 -2.60 -5.39
N ARG A 10 -4.17 -3.42 -6.43
CA ARG A 10 -4.55 -2.93 -7.76
C ARG A 10 -5.97 -2.33 -7.71
N HIS A 11 -6.10 -1.10 -8.20
CA HIS A 11 -7.38 -0.35 -8.20
C HIS A 11 -7.99 -0.13 -6.79
N ALA A 12 -7.19 -0.23 -5.72
CA ALA A 12 -7.69 -0.01 -4.36
C ALA A 12 -7.82 1.49 -4.05
N ASN A 13 -8.85 1.86 -3.29
CA ASN A 13 -8.90 3.16 -2.62
C ASN A 13 -8.24 3.04 -1.24
N LEU A 14 -7.07 3.65 -1.08
CA LEU A 14 -6.27 3.65 0.15
C LEU A 14 -6.37 4.98 0.91
N THR A 15 -7.40 5.79 0.63
CA THR A 15 -7.72 7.00 1.40
C THR A 15 -7.84 6.63 2.88
N ASN A 16 -7.06 7.30 3.75
CA ASN A 16 -6.98 7.04 5.19
C ASN A 16 -6.28 5.74 5.61
N ALA A 17 -5.67 4.99 4.68
CA ALA A 17 -4.89 3.82 5.05
C ALA A 17 -3.61 4.21 5.80
N ARG A 18 -3.36 3.53 6.93
CA ARG A 18 -2.17 3.73 7.76
C ARG A 18 -1.16 2.62 7.50
N PHE A 19 -0.01 3.00 6.95
CA PHE A 19 1.12 2.09 6.68
C PHE A 19 2.33 2.35 7.59
N ASP A 20 2.13 2.99 8.75
CA ASP A 20 3.21 3.31 9.67
C ASP A 20 3.95 2.04 10.16
N GLY A 21 5.27 2.01 9.95
CA GLY A 21 6.14 0.89 10.35
C GLY A 21 5.99 -0.41 9.53
N VAL A 22 5.31 -0.36 8.38
CA VAL A 22 5.13 -1.52 7.49
C VAL A 22 6.21 -1.54 6.41
N SER A 23 6.85 -2.71 6.21
CA SER A 23 7.71 -2.95 5.05
C SER A 23 6.87 -3.47 3.89
N LEU A 24 6.77 -2.66 2.82
CA LEU A 24 5.94 -2.90 1.63
C LEU A 24 6.76 -3.33 0.40
N ASN A 25 7.90 -3.98 0.62
CA ASN A 25 8.77 -4.44 -0.47
C ASN A 25 7.99 -5.38 -1.42
N HIS A 26 8.17 -5.20 -2.73
CA HIS A 26 7.48 -5.96 -3.79
C HIS A 26 5.94 -5.87 -3.75
N THR A 27 5.37 -4.77 -3.27
CA THR A 27 3.92 -4.54 -3.29
C THR A 27 3.50 -3.88 -4.60
N ASP A 28 2.44 -4.40 -5.22
CA ASP A 28 1.86 -3.80 -6.44
C ASP A 28 0.74 -2.81 -6.07
N PHE A 29 1.01 -1.52 -6.28
CA PHE A 29 0.07 -0.41 -6.08
C PHE A 29 -0.50 0.15 -7.39
N SER A 30 -0.41 -0.60 -8.50
CA SER A 30 -0.87 -0.11 -9.81
C SER A 30 -2.33 0.35 -9.76
N ASN A 31 -2.59 1.57 -10.22
CA ASN A 31 -3.92 2.21 -10.21
C ASN A 31 -4.54 2.43 -8.81
N ALA A 32 -3.80 2.24 -7.71
CA ALA A 32 -4.29 2.56 -6.38
C ALA A 32 -4.45 4.08 -6.21
N GLN A 33 -5.52 4.51 -5.54
CA GLN A 33 -5.73 5.89 -5.14
C GLN A 33 -5.21 6.07 -3.70
N SER A 34 -4.18 6.88 -3.53
CA SER A 34 -3.72 7.34 -2.21
C SER A 34 -3.58 8.87 -2.24
N TRP A 35 -3.62 9.52 -1.08
CA TRP A 35 -3.53 10.97 -1.03
C TRP A 35 -2.25 11.46 -1.70
N LYS A 36 -2.40 12.39 -2.65
CA LYS A 36 -1.30 13.06 -3.33
C LYS A 36 -0.75 14.15 -2.41
N THR A 37 0.50 14.03 -1.98
CA THR A 37 1.29 15.19 -1.55
C THR A 37 2.15 15.69 -2.70
#